data_AF-A0A7J6T3D3-F1
#
_entry.id   AF-A0A7J6T3D3-F1
#
_cell.length_a   1.000
_cell.length_b   1.000
_cell.length_c   1.000
_cell.angle_alpha   90.00
_cell.angle_beta   90.00
_cell.angle_gamma   90.00
#
_symmetry.space_group_name_H-M   'P 1'
#
loop_
_entity.id
_entity.type
_entity.pdbx_description
1 polymer ?
#
loop_
_entity_poly.entity_id
_entity_poly.type
_entity_poly.pdbx_seq_one_letter_code
_entity_poly.pdbx_strand_id
1 'polypeptide(L)'
;MGDAPDRTDFMHARVYDYEGEKKCDARVKVFETALHAVHNTTPEEGFAAIKISALGAPVLLERISTAMLEMAAFYERLGGKGDGALSYDDFKKGWLNFFNEPKGGEEEIRRTFDKLDIYHDGSVDLVDWTCSMTLVDMSEMVKECKEHGPLYDAALDEEELELMKSMLHRVDMVCQKAYNLGVKIMIDAEWTAIQPAIDNVVVHMMRKYNRDTEKGWATGNGYQFACKVVRGAYMVSERLKAESEN
;
A
#
# COMPACT_ATOMS: atom_id res chain seq x y z
N MET A 1 6.39 -53.86 -17.79
CA MET A 1 5.78 -53.11 -16.67
C MET A 1 6.91 -52.36 -16.00
N GLY A 2 7.14 -51.13 -16.43
CA GLY A 2 8.09 -50.22 -15.79
C GLY A 2 7.25 -49.08 -15.23
N ASP A 3 7.18 -48.99 -13.91
CA ASP A 3 6.44 -47.93 -13.23
C ASP A 3 7.04 -46.57 -13.56
N ALA A 4 6.18 -45.65 -13.98
CA ALA A 4 6.53 -44.26 -14.20
C ALA A 4 6.80 -43.58 -12.85
N PRO A 5 7.81 -42.69 -12.74
CA PRO A 5 8.08 -41.99 -11.50
C PRO A 5 6.90 -41.05 -11.16
N ASP A 6 6.43 -41.19 -9.93
CA ASP A 6 5.43 -40.35 -9.28
C ASP A 6 5.87 -38.87 -9.34
N ARG A 7 5.10 -38.04 -10.05
CA ARG A 7 5.30 -36.60 -10.20
C ARG A 7 4.37 -35.82 -9.27
N THR A 8 4.36 -36.15 -7.99
CA THR A 8 3.64 -35.38 -6.96
C THR A 8 4.57 -34.81 -5.90
N ASP A 9 5.71 -34.26 -6.32
CA ASP A 9 6.46 -33.32 -5.47
C ASP A 9 5.80 -31.94 -5.62
N PHE A 10 4.70 -31.73 -4.89
CA PHE A 10 4.02 -30.45 -4.82
C PHE A 10 4.99 -29.43 -4.21
N MET A 11 5.55 -28.53 -5.03
CA MET A 11 6.22 -27.33 -4.56
C MET A 11 5.22 -26.47 -3.79
N HIS A 12 5.08 -26.72 -2.49
CA HIS A 12 4.43 -25.79 -1.59
C HIS A 12 5.31 -24.54 -1.56
N ALA A 13 4.82 -23.42 -2.10
CA ALA A 13 5.47 -22.14 -1.87
C ALA A 13 5.63 -21.98 -0.35
N ARG A 14 6.85 -21.67 0.12
CA ARG A 14 7.10 -21.43 1.54
C ARG A 14 6.30 -20.21 1.95
N VAL A 15 5.18 -20.44 2.64
CA VAL A 15 4.46 -19.40 3.38
C VAL A 15 5.29 -19.15 4.64
N TYR A 16 5.84 -17.96 4.77
CA TYR A 16 6.57 -17.58 5.97
C TYR A 16 5.55 -17.10 7.00
N ASP A 17 5.49 -17.80 8.13
CA ASP A 17 4.67 -17.36 9.25
C ASP A 17 5.19 -16.03 9.79
N TYR A 18 4.27 -15.17 10.22
CA TYR A 18 4.62 -13.95 10.91
C TYR A 18 5.11 -14.30 12.32
N GLU A 19 6.33 -13.85 12.65
CA GLU A 19 7.02 -14.21 13.90
C GLU A 19 7.24 -12.99 14.80
N GLY A 20 6.50 -11.91 14.56
CA GLY A 20 6.52 -10.68 15.34
C GLY A 20 7.53 -9.62 14.86
N GLU A 21 7.35 -8.40 15.36
CA GLU A 21 8.09 -7.19 14.96
C GLU A 21 9.61 -7.33 15.14
N LYS A 22 10.09 -8.00 16.19
CA LYS A 22 11.53 -8.19 16.40
C LYS A 22 12.23 -8.96 15.26
N LYS A 23 11.57 -9.96 14.70
CA LYS A 23 12.15 -10.74 13.59
C LYS A 23 12.16 -9.93 12.30
N CYS A 24 11.08 -9.19 12.14
CA CYS A 24 10.85 -8.17 11.16
C CYS A 24 11.96 -7.08 11.18
N ASP A 25 12.38 -6.59 12.35
CA ASP A 25 13.54 -5.71 12.52
C ASP A 25 14.86 -6.40 12.13
N ALA A 26 15.03 -7.67 12.51
CA ALA A 26 16.20 -8.44 12.12
C ALA A 26 16.30 -8.62 10.60
N ARG A 27 15.15 -8.74 9.90
CA ARG A 27 15.10 -8.83 8.43
C ARG A 27 15.54 -7.52 7.75
N VAL A 28 15.34 -6.35 8.38
CA VAL A 28 15.94 -5.08 7.89
C VAL A 28 17.45 -5.21 7.75
N LYS A 29 18.13 -5.83 8.74
CA LYS A 29 19.59 -6.02 8.71
C LYS A 29 20.05 -6.96 7.60
N VAL A 30 19.22 -7.94 7.24
CA VAL A 30 19.47 -8.80 6.08
C VAL A 30 19.42 -7.97 4.80
N PHE A 31 18.41 -7.11 4.63
CA PHE A 31 18.33 -6.22 3.46
C PHE A 31 19.46 -5.19 3.41
N GLU A 32 19.85 -4.59 4.54
CA GLU A 32 21.02 -3.70 4.62
C GLU A 32 22.31 -4.41 4.15
N THR A 33 22.49 -5.68 4.55
CA THR A 33 23.63 -6.51 4.12
C THR A 33 23.58 -6.77 2.61
N ALA A 34 22.41 -7.10 2.07
CA ALA A 34 22.22 -7.30 0.64
C ALA A 34 22.52 -6.03 -0.16
N LEU A 35 22.07 -4.86 0.32
CA LEU A 35 22.39 -3.56 -0.30
C LEU A 35 23.89 -3.29 -0.31
N HIS A 36 24.59 -3.55 0.79
CA HIS A 36 26.04 -3.44 0.85
C HIS A 36 26.75 -4.40 -0.12
N ALA A 37 26.26 -5.64 -0.24
CA ALA A 37 26.81 -6.60 -1.19
C ALA A 37 26.67 -6.12 -2.64
N VAL A 38 25.50 -5.59 -3.01
CA VAL A 38 25.27 -5.02 -4.35
C VAL A 38 26.18 -3.82 -4.60
N HIS A 39 26.22 -2.86 -3.66
CA HIS A 39 27.10 -1.69 -3.77
C HIS A 39 28.57 -2.07 -4.00
N ASN A 40 29.06 -3.09 -3.30
CA ASN A 40 30.47 -3.51 -3.35
C ASN A 40 30.83 -4.39 -4.55
N THR A 41 29.85 -4.99 -5.25
CA THR A 41 30.11 -5.99 -6.30
C THR A 41 29.67 -5.55 -7.68
N THR A 42 28.54 -4.86 -7.79
CA THR A 42 27.97 -4.38 -9.06
C THR A 42 27.49 -2.94 -8.91
N PRO A 43 28.40 -2.00 -8.60
CA PRO A 43 28.04 -0.59 -8.49
C PRO A 43 27.37 -0.13 -9.80
N GLU A 44 26.28 0.65 -9.69
CA GLU A 44 25.49 1.24 -10.78
C GLU A 44 24.62 0.27 -11.62
N GLU A 45 25.00 -0.99 -11.78
CA GLU A 45 24.25 -1.98 -12.57
C GLU A 45 23.32 -2.86 -11.72
N GLY A 46 23.72 -3.17 -10.49
CA GLY A 46 22.99 -4.08 -9.61
C GLY A 46 21.73 -3.48 -8.97
N PHE A 47 20.84 -4.36 -8.54
CA PHE A 47 19.67 -4.03 -7.71
C PHE A 47 19.49 -5.05 -6.59
N ALA A 48 18.81 -4.63 -5.52
CA ALA A 48 18.36 -5.51 -4.44
C ALA A 48 16.85 -5.72 -4.53
N ALA A 49 16.43 -6.98 -4.55
CA ALA A 49 15.01 -7.35 -4.45
C ALA A 49 14.57 -7.34 -2.98
N ILE A 50 13.40 -6.76 -2.70
CA ILE A 50 12.82 -6.65 -1.37
C ILE A 50 11.38 -7.13 -1.41
N LYS A 51 11.05 -8.01 -0.47
CA LYS A 51 9.69 -8.48 -0.24
C LYS A 51 9.08 -7.68 0.92
N ILE A 52 7.95 -7.00 0.71
CA ILE A 52 7.36 -6.12 1.74
C ILE A 52 6.82 -6.94 2.91
N SER A 53 6.26 -8.13 2.67
CA SER A 53 5.83 -9.03 3.74
C SER A 53 6.98 -9.57 4.61
N ALA A 54 8.25 -9.37 4.22
CA ALA A 54 9.38 -9.62 5.13
C ALA A 54 9.51 -8.53 6.20
N LEU A 55 8.98 -7.34 5.93
CA LEU A 55 9.06 -6.13 6.74
C LEU A 55 7.73 -5.79 7.43
N GLY A 56 6.78 -6.70 7.50
CA GLY A 56 5.47 -6.50 8.14
C GLY A 56 4.69 -7.81 8.21
N ALA A 57 3.55 -7.82 8.89
CA ALA A 57 2.67 -8.99 8.91
C ALA A 57 1.92 -9.12 7.56
N PRO A 58 1.96 -10.28 6.89
CA PRO A 58 1.12 -10.58 5.71
C PRO A 58 -0.35 -10.21 5.87
N VAL A 59 -0.97 -10.63 6.97
CA VAL A 59 -2.39 -10.39 7.26
C VAL A 59 -2.68 -8.89 7.39
N LEU A 60 -1.76 -8.12 7.96
CA LEU A 60 -1.89 -6.67 8.04
C LEU A 60 -1.87 -6.03 6.64
N LEU A 61 -1.03 -6.50 5.72
CA LEU A 61 -1.03 -6.02 4.33
C LEU A 61 -2.34 -6.34 3.60
N GLU A 62 -2.99 -7.47 3.90
CA GLU A 62 -4.31 -7.81 3.37
C GLU A 62 -5.38 -6.85 3.92
N ARG A 63 -5.32 -6.56 5.23
CA ARG A 63 -6.19 -5.58 5.89
C ARG A 63 -6.01 -4.17 5.32
N ILE A 64 -4.78 -3.72 5.15
CA ILE A 64 -4.44 -2.43 4.48
C ILE A 64 -5.02 -2.41 3.06
N SER A 65 -4.83 -3.49 2.29
CA SER A 65 -5.35 -3.58 0.92
C SER A 65 -6.88 -3.50 0.88
N THR A 66 -7.55 -4.19 1.82
CA THR A 66 -9.01 -4.16 1.97
C THR A 66 -9.49 -2.75 2.33
N ALA A 67 -8.86 -2.11 3.32
CA ALA A 67 -9.16 -0.74 3.73
C ALA A 67 -9.04 0.25 2.57
N MET A 68 -7.98 0.14 1.77
CA MET A 68 -7.74 0.99 0.61
C MET A 68 -8.78 0.81 -0.50
N LEU A 69 -9.13 -0.44 -0.82
CA LEU A 69 -10.16 -0.73 -1.82
C LEU A 69 -11.53 -0.25 -1.34
N GLU A 70 -11.81 -0.42 -0.06
CA GLU A 70 -13.06 0.03 0.55
C GLU A 70 -13.16 1.56 0.60
N MET A 71 -12.03 2.25 0.85
CA MET A 71 -11.96 3.71 0.76
C MET A 71 -12.34 4.22 -0.63
N ALA A 72 -11.86 3.57 -1.69
CA ALA A 72 -12.22 3.90 -3.05
C ALA A 72 -13.70 3.56 -3.36
N ALA A 73 -14.19 2.40 -2.91
CA ALA A 73 -15.60 2.03 -3.06
C ALA A 73 -16.54 2.97 -2.29
N PHE A 74 -16.11 3.52 -1.16
CA PHE A 74 -16.90 4.45 -0.37
C PHE A 74 -17.10 5.79 -1.07
N TYR A 75 -16.11 6.27 -1.83
CA TYR A 75 -16.26 7.47 -2.67
C TYR A 75 -17.46 7.35 -3.62
N GLU A 76 -17.63 6.19 -4.27
CA GLU A 76 -18.77 5.95 -5.16
C GLU A 76 -20.11 6.00 -4.41
N ARG A 77 -20.15 5.44 -3.19
CA ARG A 77 -21.35 5.45 -2.33
C ARG A 77 -21.66 6.83 -1.78
N LEU A 78 -20.65 7.66 -1.54
CA LEU A 78 -20.80 9.06 -1.14
C LEU A 78 -21.51 9.88 -2.23
N GLY A 79 -21.41 9.44 -3.48
CA GLY A 79 -22.10 10.03 -4.62
C GLY A 79 -21.23 10.18 -5.87
N GLY A 80 -19.95 9.84 -5.79
CA GLY A 80 -18.98 9.95 -6.89
C GLY A 80 -19.16 8.87 -7.96
N LYS A 81 -20.34 8.79 -8.57
CA LYS A 81 -20.62 7.80 -9.62
C LYS A 81 -19.95 8.22 -10.92
N GLY A 82 -19.11 7.34 -11.47
CA GLY A 82 -18.49 7.52 -12.78
C GLY A 82 -17.32 8.51 -12.76
N ASP A 83 -17.34 9.47 -13.68
CA ASP A 83 -16.37 10.58 -13.78
C ASP A 83 -16.73 11.78 -12.90
N GLY A 84 -17.88 11.73 -12.21
CA GLY A 84 -18.46 12.86 -11.49
C GLY A 84 -17.68 13.19 -10.22
N ALA A 85 -16.78 14.18 -10.32
CA ALA A 85 -16.26 14.88 -9.17
C ALA A 85 -17.41 15.42 -8.32
N LEU A 86 -17.29 15.28 -7.00
CA LEU A 86 -18.32 15.70 -6.07
C LEU A 86 -18.26 17.21 -5.87
N SER A 87 -19.34 17.91 -6.21
CA SER A 87 -19.54 19.28 -5.73
C SER A 87 -19.67 19.28 -4.21
N TYR A 88 -19.45 20.43 -3.56
CA TYR A 88 -19.66 20.53 -2.12
C TYR A 88 -21.06 20.08 -1.68
N ASP A 89 -22.10 20.45 -2.44
CA ASP A 89 -23.47 20.12 -2.08
C ASP A 89 -23.72 18.62 -2.14
N ASP A 90 -23.15 17.93 -3.12
CA ASP A 90 -23.27 16.47 -3.27
C ASP A 90 -22.41 15.75 -2.23
N PHE A 91 -21.19 16.23 -1.99
CA PHE A 91 -20.34 15.75 -0.89
C PHE A 91 -21.04 15.87 0.46
N LYS A 92 -21.62 17.05 0.78
CA LYS A 92 -22.33 17.29 2.04
C LYS A 92 -23.53 16.37 2.20
N LYS A 93 -24.34 16.20 1.15
CA LYS A 93 -25.48 15.27 1.16
C LYS A 93 -25.02 13.84 1.41
N GLY A 94 -24.00 13.38 0.69
CA GLY A 94 -23.39 12.07 0.88
C GLY A 94 -22.87 11.89 2.29
N TRP A 95 -22.08 12.85 2.77
CA TRP A 95 -21.47 12.84 4.09
C TRP A 95 -22.52 12.70 5.19
N LEU A 96 -23.56 13.53 5.16
CA LEU A 96 -24.66 13.49 6.13
C LEU A 96 -25.54 12.23 6.00
N ASN A 97 -25.44 11.46 4.93
CA ASN A 97 -26.12 10.16 4.85
C ASN A 97 -25.39 9.08 5.65
N PHE A 98 -24.05 9.11 5.68
CA PHE A 98 -23.23 8.06 6.31
C PHE A 98 -22.72 8.43 7.70
N PHE A 99 -22.47 9.71 7.96
CA PHE A 99 -21.89 10.20 9.21
C PHE A 99 -22.86 11.06 10.00
N ASN A 100 -22.70 11.06 11.32
CA ASN A 100 -23.37 12.01 12.19
C ASN A 100 -22.95 13.45 11.85
N GLU A 101 -23.85 14.41 12.09
CA GLU A 101 -23.49 15.81 11.92
C GLU A 101 -22.39 16.17 12.93
N PRO A 102 -21.25 16.70 12.46
CA PRO A 102 -20.12 16.98 13.33
C PRO A 102 -20.46 18.12 14.29
N LYS A 103 -19.75 18.19 15.43
CA LYS A 103 -20.02 19.22 16.46
C LYS A 103 -19.81 20.65 15.94
N GLY A 104 -18.88 20.85 14.99
CA GLY A 104 -18.69 22.13 14.30
C GLY A 104 -19.70 22.42 13.19
N GLY A 105 -20.68 21.52 12.98
CA GLY A 105 -21.73 21.67 11.98
C GLY A 105 -21.19 21.75 10.55
N GLU A 106 -21.89 22.52 9.71
CA GLU A 106 -21.56 22.66 8.29
C GLU A 106 -20.16 23.22 8.01
N GLU A 107 -19.63 24.09 8.88
CA GLU A 107 -18.28 24.64 8.73
C GLU A 107 -17.20 23.56 8.81
N GLU A 108 -17.40 22.54 9.64
CA GLU A 108 -16.46 21.43 9.76
C GLU A 108 -16.49 20.53 8.52
N ILE A 109 -17.69 20.26 7.98
CA ILE A 109 -17.86 19.55 6.70
C ILE A 109 -17.18 20.34 5.57
N ARG A 110 -17.32 21.67 5.55
CA ARG A 110 -16.65 22.54 4.58
C ARG A 110 -15.13 22.44 4.68
N ARG A 111 -14.56 22.50 5.88
CA ARG A 111 -13.11 22.35 6.07
C ARG A 111 -12.60 20.98 5.63
N THR A 112 -13.39 19.92 5.82
CA THR A 112 -13.04 18.59 5.31
C THR A 112 -13.04 18.58 3.79
N PHE A 113 -14.08 19.13 3.15
CA PHE A 113 -14.14 19.25 1.69
C PHE A 113 -12.94 20.04 1.13
N ASP A 114 -12.65 21.22 1.68
CA ASP A 114 -11.57 22.09 1.21
C ASP A 114 -10.17 21.44 1.38
N LYS A 115 -10.01 20.52 2.34
CA LYS A 115 -8.79 19.72 2.49
C LYS A 115 -8.66 18.63 1.43
N LEU A 116 -9.80 18.09 0.98
CA LEU A 116 -9.84 17.02 -0.02
C LEU A 116 -9.68 17.59 -1.43
N ASP A 117 -10.21 18.78 -1.70
CA ASP A 117 -10.06 19.51 -2.98
C ASP A 117 -8.62 20.06 -3.14
N ILE A 118 -7.67 19.17 -3.42
CA ILE A 118 -6.25 19.49 -3.55
C ILE A 118 -5.91 20.34 -4.78
N TYR A 119 -6.77 20.34 -5.80
CA TYR A 119 -6.61 21.17 -6.99
C TYR A 119 -7.34 22.52 -6.88
N HIS A 120 -8.15 22.71 -5.85
CA HIS A 120 -8.93 23.91 -5.58
C HIS A 120 -9.87 24.28 -6.74
N ASP A 121 -10.49 23.29 -7.36
CA ASP A 121 -11.40 23.48 -8.50
C ASP A 121 -12.89 23.53 -8.08
N GLY A 122 -13.17 23.39 -6.78
CA GLY A 122 -14.51 23.40 -6.22
C GLY A 122 -15.20 22.04 -6.27
N SER A 123 -14.46 20.98 -6.59
CA SER A 123 -14.94 19.60 -6.60
C SER A 123 -13.92 18.65 -5.98
N VAL A 124 -14.38 17.46 -5.58
CA VAL A 124 -13.51 16.39 -5.07
C VAL A 124 -13.71 15.16 -5.94
N ASP A 125 -12.71 14.79 -6.71
CA ASP A 125 -12.72 13.56 -7.49
C ASP A 125 -12.14 12.34 -6.73
N LEU A 126 -12.05 11.18 -7.40
CA LEU A 126 -11.49 9.97 -6.79
C LEU A 126 -9.99 10.11 -6.47
N VAL A 127 -9.24 10.86 -7.28
CA VAL A 127 -7.81 11.09 -7.08
C VAL A 127 -7.59 11.99 -5.86
N ASP A 128 -8.36 13.07 -5.77
CA ASP A 128 -8.41 13.97 -4.62
C ASP A 128 -8.71 13.21 -3.34
N TRP A 129 -9.77 12.41 -3.36
CA TRP A 129 -10.20 11.56 -2.25
C TRP A 129 -9.10 10.58 -1.82
N THR A 130 -8.60 9.76 -2.75
CA THR A 130 -7.63 8.69 -2.43
C THR A 130 -6.23 9.19 -2.10
N CYS A 131 -5.83 10.37 -2.59
CA CYS A 131 -4.54 10.96 -2.24
C CYS A 131 -4.57 11.70 -0.90
N SER A 132 -5.73 12.24 -0.52
CA SER A 132 -5.88 13.05 0.69
C SER A 132 -6.29 12.22 1.91
N MET A 133 -7.08 11.16 1.71
CA MET A 133 -7.56 10.32 2.81
C MET A 133 -6.53 9.26 3.19
N THR A 134 -5.95 9.38 4.39
CA THR A 134 -5.08 8.33 4.93
C THR A 134 -5.90 7.24 5.63
N LEU A 135 -5.29 6.08 5.85
CA LEU A 135 -5.92 5.02 6.66
C LEU A 135 -6.08 5.42 8.13
N VAL A 136 -5.27 6.35 8.63
CA VAL A 136 -5.47 6.93 9.97
C VAL A 136 -6.73 7.79 9.97
N ASP A 137 -6.89 8.64 8.97
CA ASP A 137 -8.09 9.48 8.84
C ASP A 137 -9.35 8.62 8.64
N MET A 138 -9.24 7.52 7.89
CA MET A 138 -10.30 6.51 7.76
C MET A 138 -10.74 5.99 9.14
N SER A 139 -9.79 5.49 9.93
CA SER A 139 -10.06 4.91 11.25
C SER A 139 -10.64 5.92 12.25
N GLU A 140 -10.30 7.20 12.11
CA GLU A 140 -10.96 8.26 12.90
C GLU A 140 -12.36 8.57 12.38
N MET A 141 -12.52 8.71 11.07
CA MET A 141 -13.78 9.06 10.41
C MET A 141 -14.88 8.04 10.69
N VAL A 142 -14.56 6.74 10.69
CA VAL A 142 -15.56 5.68 10.93
C VAL A 142 -16.16 5.69 12.34
N LYS A 143 -15.53 6.36 13.31
CA LYS A 143 -16.09 6.52 14.66
C LYS A 143 -17.37 7.34 14.68
N GLU A 144 -17.54 8.20 13.69
CA GLU A 144 -18.71 9.07 13.52
C GLU A 144 -19.74 8.49 12.54
N CYS A 145 -19.55 7.25 12.07
CA CYS A 145 -20.54 6.56 11.23
C CYS A 145 -21.87 6.40 11.97
N LYS A 146 -22.97 6.58 11.24
CA LYS A 146 -24.32 6.29 11.74
C LYS A 146 -24.57 4.80 11.93
N GLU A 147 -24.00 4.00 11.04
CA GLU A 147 -24.17 2.55 11.00
C GLU A 147 -22.82 1.86 10.77
N HIS A 148 -22.68 0.67 11.33
CA HIS A 148 -21.54 -0.20 11.07
C HIS A 148 -21.74 -0.85 9.70
N GLY A 149 -21.02 -0.34 8.70
CA GLY A 149 -21.04 -0.85 7.34
C GLY A 149 -19.64 -1.24 6.85
N PRO A 150 -19.49 -1.54 5.55
CA PRO A 150 -18.23 -2.03 4.97
C PRO A 150 -17.00 -1.16 5.28
N LEU A 151 -17.17 0.17 5.26
CA LEU A 151 -16.10 1.12 5.60
C LEU A 151 -15.62 0.96 7.05
N TYR A 152 -16.55 0.74 7.99
CA TYR A 152 -16.23 0.51 9.40
C TYR A 152 -15.48 -0.81 9.57
N ASP A 153 -15.95 -1.88 8.94
CA ASP A 153 -15.35 -3.23 9.05
C ASP A 153 -13.94 -3.30 8.42
N ALA A 154 -13.70 -2.50 7.37
CA ALA A 154 -12.42 -2.42 6.70
C ALA A 154 -11.42 -1.49 7.41
N ALA A 155 -11.87 -0.61 8.31
CA ALA A 155 -10.99 0.32 9.01
C ALA A 155 -10.01 -0.44 9.93
N LEU A 156 -8.80 0.09 10.03
CA LEU A 156 -7.75 -0.49 10.88
C LEU A 156 -7.95 -0.06 12.33
N ASP A 157 -7.76 -0.99 13.26
CA ASP A 157 -7.74 -0.66 14.68
C ASP A 157 -6.42 0.02 15.11
N GLU A 158 -6.34 0.43 16.37
CA GLU A 158 -5.16 1.15 16.90
C GLU A 158 -3.87 0.29 16.86
N GLU A 159 -3.97 -1.02 17.08
CA GLU A 159 -2.83 -1.93 17.01
C GLU A 159 -2.38 -2.13 15.56
N GLU A 160 -3.32 -2.36 14.64
CA GLU A 160 -3.08 -2.47 13.20
C GLU A 160 -2.42 -1.20 12.64
N LEU A 161 -2.88 -0.02 13.07
CA LEU A 161 -2.29 1.27 12.66
C LEU A 161 -0.84 1.42 13.15
N GLU A 162 -0.52 0.97 14.37
CA GLU A 162 0.83 1.06 14.90
C GLU A 162 1.78 0.05 14.23
N LEU A 163 1.29 -1.16 13.95
CA LEU A 163 2.03 -2.14 13.15
C LEU A 163 2.25 -1.63 11.72
N MET A 164 1.27 -0.95 11.12
CA MET A 164 1.41 -0.35 9.79
C MET A 164 2.50 0.72 9.80
N LYS A 165 2.50 1.64 10.77
CA LYS A 165 3.55 2.66 10.91
C LYS A 165 4.92 2.03 11.08
N SER A 166 5.02 1.00 11.91
CA SER A 166 6.27 0.27 12.15
C SER A 166 6.78 -0.43 10.89
N MET A 167 5.90 -1.03 10.09
CA MET A 167 6.23 -1.61 8.78
C MET A 167 6.73 -0.53 7.81
N LEU A 168 5.99 0.58 7.66
CA LEU A 168 6.36 1.69 6.78
C LEU A 168 7.71 2.28 7.17
N HIS A 169 7.98 2.41 8.47
CA HIS A 169 9.27 2.88 8.98
C HIS A 169 10.42 1.94 8.55
N ARG A 170 10.22 0.63 8.63
CA ARG A 170 11.23 -0.35 8.20
C ARG A 170 11.49 -0.31 6.70
N VAL A 171 10.43 -0.21 5.89
CA VAL A 171 10.57 -0.01 4.44
C VAL A 171 11.37 1.27 4.17
N ASP A 172 11.03 2.36 4.85
CA ASP A 172 11.71 3.64 4.72
C ASP A 172 13.20 3.56 5.06
N MET A 173 13.57 2.86 6.14
CA MET A 173 14.97 2.63 6.51
C MET A 173 15.75 1.91 5.39
N VAL A 174 15.16 0.87 4.79
CA VAL A 174 15.82 0.13 3.72
C VAL A 174 15.94 1.00 2.45
N CYS A 175 14.89 1.73 2.09
CA CYS A 175 14.92 2.67 0.96
C CYS A 175 15.95 3.79 1.16
N GLN A 176 15.99 4.41 2.34
CA GLN A 176 16.97 5.43 2.70
C GLN A 176 18.40 4.89 2.60
N LYS A 177 18.64 3.66 3.06
CA LYS A 177 19.95 3.02 2.98
C LYS A 177 20.36 2.80 1.53
N ALA A 178 19.46 2.30 0.69
CA ALA A 178 19.74 2.09 -0.73
C ALA A 178 20.02 3.40 -1.45
N TYR A 179 19.24 4.45 -1.17
CA TYR A 179 19.46 5.80 -1.69
C TYR A 179 20.86 6.31 -1.32
N ASN A 180 21.27 6.17 -0.06
CA ASN A 180 22.59 6.59 0.41
C ASN A 180 23.75 5.82 -0.25
N LEU A 181 23.51 4.55 -0.61
CA LEU A 181 24.50 3.70 -1.29
C LEU A 181 24.44 3.80 -2.82
N GLY A 182 23.50 4.55 -3.40
CA GLY A 182 23.27 4.57 -4.85
C GLY A 182 22.83 3.23 -5.44
N VAL A 183 22.20 2.37 -4.64
CA VAL A 183 21.74 1.03 -5.06
C VAL A 183 20.27 1.09 -5.47
N LYS A 184 19.92 0.43 -6.58
CA LYS A 184 18.53 0.30 -7.04
C LYS A 184 17.80 -0.75 -6.19
N ILE A 185 16.55 -0.47 -5.84
CA ILE A 185 15.64 -1.44 -5.20
C ILE A 185 14.62 -1.91 -6.22
N MET A 186 14.31 -3.20 -6.18
CA MET A 186 13.14 -3.81 -6.80
C MET A 186 12.23 -4.34 -5.69
N ILE A 187 10.96 -3.94 -5.67
CA ILE A 187 9.98 -4.54 -4.76
C ILE A 187 9.34 -5.73 -5.45
N ASP A 188 9.44 -6.90 -4.83
CA ASP A 188 8.83 -8.13 -5.32
C ASP A 188 7.32 -8.01 -5.26
N ALA A 189 6.67 -8.44 -6.33
CA ALA A 189 5.24 -8.68 -6.27
C ALA A 189 4.95 -9.98 -5.53
N GLU A 190 3.93 -9.94 -4.71
CA GLU A 190 3.50 -11.03 -3.87
C GLU A 190 2.11 -11.53 -4.33
N TRP A 191 1.33 -12.19 -3.47
CA TRP A 191 0.01 -12.68 -3.86
C TRP A 191 -1.02 -11.55 -3.93
N THR A 192 -2.10 -11.77 -4.69
CA THR A 192 -3.03 -10.72 -5.14
C THR A 192 -3.62 -9.90 -4.00
N ALA A 193 -3.95 -10.53 -2.88
CA ALA A 193 -4.63 -9.90 -1.76
C ALA A 193 -3.84 -8.76 -1.10
N ILE A 194 -2.51 -8.75 -1.20
CA ILE A 194 -1.65 -7.72 -0.58
C ILE A 194 -1.09 -6.69 -1.56
N GLN A 195 -1.30 -6.90 -2.87
CA GLN A 195 -0.74 -6.03 -3.89
C GLN A 195 -1.21 -4.58 -3.81
N PRO A 196 -2.49 -4.25 -3.48
CA PRO A 196 -2.89 -2.85 -3.31
C PRO A 196 -2.05 -2.10 -2.25
N ALA A 197 -1.80 -2.74 -1.10
CA ALA A 197 -0.93 -2.18 -0.07
C ALA A 197 0.51 -2.01 -0.57
N ILE A 198 1.08 -3.03 -1.21
CA ILE A 198 2.45 -2.98 -1.75
C ILE A 198 2.60 -1.87 -2.78
N ASP A 199 1.68 -1.79 -3.74
CA ASP A 199 1.68 -0.78 -4.80
C ASP A 199 1.61 0.64 -4.19
N ASN A 200 0.81 0.84 -3.15
CA ASN A 200 0.73 2.12 -2.44
C ASN A 200 2.05 2.49 -1.74
N VAL A 201 2.64 1.55 -1.01
CA VAL A 201 3.95 1.75 -0.34
C VAL A 201 5.02 2.09 -1.38
N VAL A 202 5.05 1.38 -2.50
CA VAL A 202 5.98 1.62 -3.60
C VAL A 202 5.83 3.04 -4.14
N VAL A 203 4.61 3.47 -4.48
CA VAL A 203 4.35 4.82 -4.98
C VAL A 203 4.76 5.88 -3.96
N HIS A 204 4.49 5.65 -2.67
CA HIS A 204 4.89 6.55 -1.60
C HIS A 204 6.43 6.70 -1.53
N MET A 205 7.16 5.58 -1.55
CA MET A 205 8.63 5.60 -1.51
C MET A 205 9.24 6.21 -2.77
N MET A 206 8.69 5.93 -3.95
CA MET A 206 9.10 6.57 -5.20
C MET A 206 8.91 8.09 -5.13
N ARG A 207 7.74 8.55 -4.67
CA ARG A 207 7.48 9.98 -4.47
C ARG A 207 8.48 10.61 -3.50
N LYS A 208 8.96 9.88 -2.48
CA LYS A 208 9.92 10.40 -1.49
C LYS A 208 11.36 10.48 -2.03
N TYR A 209 11.85 9.41 -2.66
CA TYR A 209 13.26 9.26 -3.01
C TYR A 209 13.63 9.67 -4.44
N ASN A 210 12.65 9.80 -5.36
CA ASN A 210 12.92 10.10 -6.77
C ASN A 210 12.78 11.59 -7.15
N ARG A 211 12.82 12.51 -6.17
CA ARG A 211 12.60 13.95 -6.42
C ARG A 211 13.82 14.70 -6.94
N ASP A 212 15.02 14.17 -6.70
CA ASP A 212 16.26 14.94 -6.84
C ASP A 212 16.92 14.70 -8.21
N THR A 213 16.63 15.57 -9.17
CA THR A 213 17.24 15.54 -10.52
C THR A 213 18.56 16.33 -10.59
N GLU A 214 18.88 17.14 -9.56
CA GLU A 214 19.99 18.11 -9.59
C GLU A 214 21.38 17.51 -9.35
N LYS A 215 21.50 16.28 -8.84
CA LYS A 215 22.81 15.63 -8.73
C LYS A 215 23.44 15.22 -10.07
N GLY A 216 22.83 15.53 -11.22
CA GLY A 216 23.36 15.15 -12.54
C GLY A 216 23.20 13.67 -12.88
N TRP A 217 22.42 12.92 -12.09
CA TRP A 217 22.11 11.52 -12.34
C TRP A 217 20.87 11.34 -13.24
N ALA A 218 20.06 12.37 -13.39
CA ALA A 218 18.81 12.34 -14.17
C ALA A 218 18.97 12.59 -15.68
N THR A 219 20.16 12.96 -16.17
CA THR A 219 20.34 13.39 -17.57
C THR A 219 21.28 12.52 -18.40
N GLY A 220 21.73 11.36 -17.89
CA GLY A 220 22.62 10.45 -18.65
C GLY A 220 22.00 9.12 -19.06
N ASN A 221 21.30 8.42 -18.16
CA ASN A 221 21.18 6.95 -18.26
C ASN A 221 19.83 6.34 -17.83
N GLY A 222 18.68 7.00 -18.06
CA GLY A 222 17.37 6.35 -18.00
C GLY A 222 17.00 5.63 -16.68
N TYR A 223 16.12 6.26 -15.90
CA TYR A 223 15.40 5.71 -14.74
C TYR A 223 16.23 5.47 -13.45
N GLN A 224 15.83 6.14 -12.38
CA GLN A 224 16.35 5.95 -11.02
C GLN A 224 15.21 5.52 -10.08
N PHE A 225 15.46 4.46 -9.30
CA PHE A 225 14.48 3.69 -8.50
C PHE A 225 13.37 3.03 -9.33
N ALA A 226 13.75 2.00 -10.08
CA ALA A 226 12.79 1.17 -10.81
C ALA A 226 12.15 0.13 -9.88
N CYS A 227 11.05 0.51 -9.20
CA CYS A 227 10.09 -0.49 -8.74
C CYS A 227 9.33 -1.02 -9.95
N LYS A 228 9.88 -2.02 -10.62
CA LYS A 228 9.11 -2.80 -11.60
C LYS A 228 8.14 -3.69 -10.82
N VAL A 229 6.87 -3.30 -10.78
CA VAL A 229 5.76 -4.13 -10.29
C VAL A 229 5.60 -5.32 -11.23
N VAL A 230 5.93 -6.52 -10.80
CA VAL A 230 5.79 -7.74 -11.61
C VAL A 230 4.48 -8.43 -11.26
N ARG A 231 3.36 -8.15 -11.95
CA ARG A 231 2.13 -8.92 -11.66
C ARG A 231 2.34 -10.41 -12.02
N GLY A 232 2.28 -11.29 -11.02
CA GLY A 232 1.93 -12.70 -11.23
C GLY A 232 3.05 -13.76 -11.16
N ALA A 233 3.65 -13.97 -9.99
CA ALA A 233 4.34 -15.23 -9.69
C ALA A 233 3.40 -16.33 -9.12
N TYR A 234 2.17 -15.95 -8.72
CA TYR A 234 1.27 -16.80 -7.92
C TYR A 234 -0.03 -17.21 -8.63
N MET A 235 -0.17 -17.01 -9.95
CA MET A 235 -1.44 -17.32 -10.64
C MET A 235 -1.89 -18.78 -10.52
N VAL A 236 -0.97 -19.73 -10.41
CA VAL A 236 -1.30 -21.15 -10.24
C VAL A 236 -1.77 -21.43 -8.81
N SER A 237 -1.08 -20.89 -7.79
CA SER A 237 -1.47 -21.07 -6.39
C SER A 237 -2.78 -20.36 -6.05
N GLU A 238 -3.03 -19.18 -6.63
CA GLU A 238 -4.28 -18.43 -6.45
C GLU A 238 -5.49 -19.18 -7.04
N ARG A 239 -5.33 -19.84 -8.20
CA ARG A 239 -6.38 -20.70 -8.77
C ARG A 239 -6.71 -21.88 -7.86
N LEU A 240 -5.69 -22.54 -7.32
CA LEU A 240 -5.87 -23.68 -6.40
C LEU A 240 -6.55 -23.25 -5.10
N LYS A 241 -6.23 -22.06 -4.56
CA LYS A 241 -6.89 -21.52 -3.37
C LYS A 241 -8.37 -21.23 -3.64
N ALA A 242 -8.70 -20.59 -4.75
CA ALA A 242 -10.08 -20.34 -5.16
C ALA A 242 -10.89 -21.62 -5.41
N GLU A 243 -10.26 -22.70 -5.89
CA GLU A 243 -10.89 -24.02 -6.03
C GLU A 243 -11.12 -24.71 -4.68
N SER A 244 -10.34 -24.40 -3.65
CA SER A 244 -10.48 -24.96 -2.29
C SER A 244 -11.47 -24.23 -1.38
N GLU A 245 -11.87 -23.01 -1.75
CA GLU A 245 -12.83 -22.16 -1.02
C GLU A 245 -14.27 -22.30 -1.58
N ASN A 246 -14.50 -23.16 -2.58
CA ASN A 246 -15.80 -23.57 -3.14
C ASN A 246 -16.18 -25.01 -2.71
#